data_AF-A0AAU4FKN6-F1
#
_entry.id   AF-A0AAU4FKN6-F1
#
_cell.length_a   1.000
_cell.length_b   1.000
_cell.length_c   1.000
_cell.angle_alpha   90.00
_cell.angle_beta   90.00
_cell.angle_gamma   90.00
#
_symmetry.space_group_name_H-M   'P 1'
#
loop_
_entity.id
_entity.type
_entity.pdbx_description
1 polymer ?
#
loop_
_entity_poly.entity_id
_entity_poly.type
_entity_poly.pdbx_seq_one_letter_code
_entity_poly.pdbx_strand_id
1 'polypeptide(L)'
;MADLSFGIFVIVLMGALSLFSVWAAWLHWTGSDRAPDLSGYRYSANPSVISGHERGVVALAGWVVCMTLGIVAVGAAAGGAGPVADVVGGCLVLGSLPLLALHATIAWFNWPKFLVPPHRRGETGSVVGWWRQRQDIRASLKEAARRDTEGGTRRAS
;
A
#
# COMPACT_ATOMS: atom_id res chain seq x y z
N MET A 1 12.55 29.42 -18.76
CA MET A 1 12.32 28.26 -19.68
C MET A 1 12.46 26.92 -18.96
N ALA A 2 13.46 26.72 -18.09
CA ALA A 2 13.63 25.48 -17.32
C ALA A 2 12.42 25.12 -16.42
N ASP A 3 11.75 26.12 -15.84
CA ASP A 3 10.62 25.89 -14.92
C ASP A 3 9.37 25.37 -15.64
N LEU A 4 9.12 25.84 -16.87
CA LEU A 4 8.00 25.37 -17.69
C LEU A 4 8.18 23.92 -18.13
N SER A 5 9.40 23.55 -18.56
CA SER A 5 9.72 22.16 -18.92
C SER A 5 9.63 21.21 -17.73
N PHE A 6 10.05 21.65 -16.55
CA PHE A 6 9.97 20.83 -15.34
C PHE A 6 8.52 20.62 -14.89
N GLY A 7 7.69 21.67 -14.90
CA GLY A 7 6.27 21.55 -14.57
C GLY A 7 5.50 20.61 -15.50
N ILE A 8 5.73 20.73 -16.82
CA ILE A 8 5.13 19.83 -17.81
C ILE A 8 5.58 18.39 -17.57
N PHE A 9 6.88 18.17 -17.34
CA PHE A 9 7.41 16.84 -17.05
C PHE A 9 6.74 16.22 -15.82
N VAL A 10 6.61 16.96 -14.72
CA VAL A 10 5.97 16.48 -13.49
C VAL A 10 4.50 16.11 -13.73
N ILE A 11 3.76 16.93 -14.48
CA ILE A 11 2.34 16.65 -14.81
C ILE A 11 2.22 15.37 -15.64
N VAL A 12 3.06 15.21 -16.68
CA VAL A 12 3.06 14.02 -17.53
C VAL A 12 3.42 12.77 -16.71
N LEU A 13 4.45 12.87 -15.86
CA LEU A 13 4.87 11.78 -14.99
C LEU A 13 3.77 11.37 -14.00
N MET A 14 3.17 12.34 -13.31
CA MET A 14 2.06 12.11 -12.36
C MET A 14 0.83 11.52 -13.05
N GLY A 15 0.51 12.01 -14.25
CA GLY A 15 -0.57 11.46 -15.08
C GLY A 15 -0.30 10.01 -15.49
N ALA A 16 0.91 9.70 -15.95
CA ALA A 16 1.32 8.35 -16.30
C ALA A 16 1.28 7.41 -15.08
N LEU A 17 1.78 7.85 -13.92
CA LEU A 17 1.70 7.10 -12.67
C LEU A 17 0.26 6.86 -12.21
N SER A 18 -0.63 7.84 -12.38
CA SER A 18 -2.05 7.70 -12.08
C SER A 18 -2.71 6.65 -12.97
N LEU A 19 -2.50 6.71 -14.29
CA LEU A 19 -3.02 5.71 -15.23
C LEU A 19 -2.49 4.31 -14.95
N PHE A 20 -1.18 4.20 -14.72
CA PHE A 20 -0.54 2.95 -14.32
C PHE A 20 -1.13 2.41 -13.02
N SER A 21 -1.35 3.25 -12.01
CA SER A 21 -1.91 2.85 -10.72
C SER A 21 -3.34 2.32 -10.86
N VAL A 22 -4.18 2.97 -11.66
CA VAL A 22 -5.56 2.51 -11.94
C VAL A 22 -5.54 1.17 -12.69
N TRP A 23 -4.69 1.05 -13.71
CA TRP A 23 -4.52 -0.19 -14.45
C TRP A 23 -4.03 -1.35 -13.56
N ALA A 24 -3.00 -1.09 -12.74
CA ALA A 24 -2.47 -2.06 -11.79
C ALA A 24 -3.54 -2.46 -10.76
N ALA A 25 -4.28 -1.48 -10.22
CA ALA A 25 -5.37 -1.74 -9.27
C ALA A 25 -6.47 -2.60 -9.89
N TRP A 26 -6.82 -2.37 -11.16
CA TRP A 26 -7.78 -3.20 -11.89
C TRP A 26 -7.30 -4.65 -12.06
N LEU A 27 -6.04 -4.85 -12.45
CA LEU A 27 -5.48 -6.19 -12.60
C LEU A 27 -5.41 -6.93 -11.26
N HIS A 28 -4.97 -6.26 -10.20
CA HIS A 28 -4.97 -6.79 -8.84
C HIS A 28 -6.38 -6.99 -8.29
N TRP A 29 -7.38 -6.22 -8.73
CA TRP A 29 -8.77 -6.42 -8.33
C TRP A 29 -9.35 -7.69 -8.95
N THR A 30 -9.09 -7.90 -10.24
CA THR A 30 -9.58 -9.05 -11.02
C THR A 30 -8.80 -10.34 -10.76
N GLY A 31 -7.63 -10.26 -10.11
CA GLY A 31 -6.77 -11.42 -9.86
C GLY A 31 -6.07 -11.89 -11.13
N SER A 32 -5.75 -10.98 -12.03
CA SER A 32 -5.05 -11.29 -13.28
C SER A 32 -3.60 -11.65 -13.04
N ASP A 33 -3.10 -12.70 -13.70
CA ASP A 33 -1.68 -13.09 -13.69
C ASP A 33 -0.76 -12.02 -14.32
N ARG A 34 -1.35 -11.04 -15.02
CA ARG A 34 -0.63 -9.89 -15.58
C ARG A 34 -0.42 -8.76 -14.58
N ALA A 35 -0.97 -8.89 -13.36
CA ALA A 35 -0.83 -7.87 -12.34
C ALA A 35 0.67 -7.64 -12.06
N PRO A 36 1.13 -6.37 -12.06
CA PRO A 36 2.53 -6.09 -11.80
C PRO A 36 2.89 -6.59 -10.41
N ASP A 37 3.89 -7.47 -10.37
CA ASP A 37 4.34 -8.10 -9.14
C ASP A 37 5.16 -7.08 -8.31
N LEU A 38 4.60 -6.70 -7.17
CA LEU A 38 5.29 -5.82 -6.22
C LEU A 38 6.44 -6.53 -5.50
N SER A 39 6.47 -7.87 -5.51
CA SER A 39 7.55 -8.67 -4.95
C SER A 39 8.86 -8.52 -5.74
N GLY A 40 8.76 -8.30 -7.06
CA GLY A 40 9.89 -8.05 -7.94
C GLY A 40 10.65 -6.75 -7.60
N TYR A 41 9.97 -5.77 -7.02
CA TYR A 41 10.58 -4.50 -6.62
C TYR A 41 11.31 -4.55 -5.27
N ARG A 42 11.27 -5.67 -4.54
CA ARG A 42 11.96 -5.90 -3.26
C ARG A 42 11.95 -4.72 -2.28
N TYR A 43 10.90 -3.89 -2.29
CA TYR A 43 10.86 -2.70 -1.44
C TYR A 43 10.70 -3.06 0.05
N SER A 44 10.28 -4.29 0.34
CA SER A 44 10.25 -4.86 1.68
C SER A 44 10.69 -6.32 1.65
N ALA A 45 11.53 -6.71 2.61
CA ALA A 45 11.86 -8.13 2.86
C ALA A 45 10.70 -8.89 3.55
N ASN A 46 9.64 -8.19 3.96
CA ASN A 46 8.52 -8.80 4.67
C ASN A 46 7.36 -9.08 3.71
N PRO A 47 7.07 -10.37 3.39
CA PRO A 47 6.00 -10.74 2.47
C PRO A 47 4.61 -10.29 2.94
N SER A 48 4.41 -10.11 4.26
CA SER A 48 3.14 -9.61 4.80
C SER A 48 2.87 -8.14 4.42
N VAL A 49 3.92 -7.34 4.24
CA VAL A 49 3.81 -5.93 3.83
C VAL A 49 3.47 -5.85 2.35
N ILE A 50 4.14 -6.65 1.51
CA ILE A 50 3.86 -6.75 0.07
C ILE A 50 2.40 -7.16 -0.14
N SER A 51 1.98 -8.25 0.49
CA SER A 51 0.58 -8.72 0.46
C SER A 51 -0.41 -7.67 0.98
N GLY A 52 -0.02 -6.87 1.98
CA GLY A 52 -0.81 -5.73 2.45
C GLY A 52 -1.01 -4.64 1.40
N HIS A 53 0.04 -4.30 0.66
CA HIS A 53 -0.06 -3.33 -0.44
C HIS A 53 -1.00 -3.79 -1.54
N GLU A 54 -0.91 -5.07 -1.94
CA GLU A 54 -1.76 -5.65 -2.98
C GLU A 54 -3.24 -5.63 -2.58
N ARG A 55 -3.55 -5.89 -1.30
CA ARG A 55 -4.93 -5.76 -0.78
C ARG A 55 -5.44 -4.31 -0.83
N GLY A 56 -4.58 -3.35 -0.51
CA GLY A 56 -4.91 -1.94 -0.44
C GLY A 56 -4.76 -1.17 -1.75
N VAL A 57 -4.45 -1.84 -2.86
CA VAL A 57 -4.02 -1.21 -4.12
C VAL A 57 -5.06 -0.26 -4.71
N VAL A 58 -6.36 -0.56 -4.55
CA VAL A 58 -7.45 0.29 -5.06
C VAL A 58 -7.49 1.63 -4.31
N ALA A 59 -7.38 1.58 -2.98
CA ALA A 59 -7.33 2.79 -2.16
C ALA A 59 -6.07 3.61 -2.44
N LEU A 60 -4.93 2.94 -2.69
CA LEU A 60 -3.69 3.59 -3.09
C LEU A 60 -3.82 4.29 -4.44
N ALA A 61 -4.37 3.61 -5.46
CA ALA A 61 -4.60 4.19 -6.78
C ALA A 61 -5.54 5.40 -6.70
N GLY A 62 -6.62 5.29 -5.91
CA GLY A 62 -7.51 6.41 -5.64
C GLY A 62 -6.79 7.60 -5.01
N TRP A 63 -5.93 7.35 -4.01
CA TRP A 63 -5.10 8.40 -3.40
C TRP A 63 -4.19 9.08 -4.42
N VAL A 64 -3.45 8.32 -5.24
CA VAL A 64 -2.54 8.87 -6.27
C VAL A 64 -3.29 9.74 -7.28
N VAL A 65 -4.46 9.27 -7.75
CA VAL A 65 -5.28 10.01 -8.72
C VAL A 65 -5.82 11.30 -8.11
N CYS A 66 -6.43 11.23 -6.93
CA CYS A 66 -6.96 12.42 -6.25
C CYS A 66 -5.86 13.43 -5.95
N MET A 67 -4.70 12.98 -5.47
CA MET A 67 -3.57 13.86 -5.18
C MET A 67 -3.04 14.52 -6.45
N THR A 68 -2.90 13.77 -7.54
CA THR A 68 -2.43 14.28 -8.84
C THR A 68 -3.39 15.33 -9.39
N LEU A 69 -4.69 15.03 -9.46
CA LEU A 69 -5.70 15.97 -9.93
C LEU A 69 -5.78 17.21 -9.03
N GLY A 70 -5.65 17.02 -7.72
CA GLY A 70 -5.63 18.11 -6.75
C GLY A 70 -4.46 19.07 -6.97
N ILE A 71 -3.24 18.55 -7.11
CA ILE A 71 -2.04 19.34 -7.39
C ILE A 71 -2.18 20.08 -8.73
N VAL A 72 -2.65 19.41 -9.78
CA VAL A 72 -2.86 20.03 -11.09
C VAL A 72 -3.87 21.18 -11.02
N ALA A 73 -4.98 20.99 -10.29
CA ALA A 73 -6.01 22.02 -10.14
C ALA A 73 -5.52 23.24 -9.33
N VAL A 74 -4.80 23.02 -8.22
CA VAL A 74 -4.17 24.12 -7.45
C VAL A 74 -3.12 24.85 -8.29
N GLY A 75 -2.30 24.12 -9.03
CA GLY A 75 -1.32 24.72 -9.95
C GLY A 75 -1.97 25.55 -11.04
N ALA A 76 -3.08 25.08 -11.62
CA ALA A 76 -3.85 25.82 -12.61
C ALA A 76 -4.49 27.08 -12.01
N ALA A 77 -4.98 27.01 -10.76
CA ALA A 77 -5.52 28.17 -10.06
C ALA A 77 -4.47 29.26 -9.84
N ALA A 78 -3.25 28.88 -9.43
CA ALA A 78 -2.11 29.79 -9.33
C ALA A 78 -1.73 30.40 -10.70
N GLY A 79 -2.00 29.69 -11.79
CA GLY A 79 -1.85 30.16 -13.18
C GLY A 79 -3.02 31.00 -13.72
N GLY A 80 -4.03 31.31 -12.89
CA GLY A 80 -5.15 32.17 -13.28
C GLY A 80 -6.45 31.46 -13.67
N ALA A 81 -6.58 30.14 -13.46
CA ALA A 81 -7.81 29.38 -13.75
C ALA A 81 -9.01 29.74 -12.83
N GLY A 82 -8.81 30.61 -11.84
CA GLY A 82 -9.85 31.16 -10.98
C GLY A 82 -10.09 30.34 -9.70
N PRO A 83 -10.95 30.86 -8.79
CA PRO A 83 -11.13 30.33 -7.44
C PRO A 83 -11.79 28.94 -7.40
N VAL A 84 -12.56 28.57 -8.43
CA VAL A 84 -13.19 27.24 -8.50
C VAL A 84 -12.13 26.14 -8.59
N ALA A 85 -11.07 26.36 -9.38
CA ALA A 85 -9.97 25.40 -9.52
C ALA A 85 -9.21 25.21 -8.18
N ASP A 86 -9.06 26.29 -7.40
CA ASP A 86 -8.43 26.25 -6.09
C ASP A 86 -9.25 25.42 -5.09
N VAL A 87 -10.57 25.68 -5.02
CA VAL A 87 -11.49 24.92 -4.14
C VAL A 87 -11.52 23.44 -4.53
N VAL A 88 -11.69 23.13 -5.82
CA VAL A 88 -11.70 21.74 -6.31
C VAL A 88 -10.37 21.05 -6.01
N GLY A 89 -9.25 21.73 -6.26
CA GLY A 89 -7.92 21.22 -5.99
C GLY A 89 -7.70 20.92 -4.52
N GLY A 90 -8.03 21.87 -3.64
CA GLY A 90 -7.98 21.69 -2.19
C GLY A 90 -8.85 20.54 -1.70
N CYS A 91 -10.09 20.42 -2.20
CA CYS A 91 -10.98 19.31 -1.88
C CYS A 91 -10.41 17.96 -2.30
N LEU A 92 -9.78 17.86 -3.47
CA LEU A 92 -9.16 16.62 -3.95
C LEU A 92 -7.92 16.24 -3.13
N VAL A 93 -7.06 17.21 -2.81
CA VAL A 93 -5.87 16.97 -1.96
C VAL A 93 -6.30 16.50 -0.57
N LEU A 94 -7.19 17.25 0.10
CA LEU A 94 -7.65 16.91 1.45
C LEU A 94 -8.47 15.61 1.46
N GLY A 95 -9.34 15.42 0.46
CA GLY A 95 -10.15 14.22 0.29
C GLY A 95 -9.34 12.97 -0.07
N SER A 96 -8.09 13.12 -0.53
CA SER A 96 -7.19 11.99 -0.76
C SER A 96 -6.64 11.39 0.55
N LEU A 97 -6.54 12.16 1.63
CA LEU A 97 -5.96 11.70 2.89
C LEU A 97 -6.74 10.52 3.51
N PRO A 98 -8.09 10.53 3.55
CA PRO A 98 -8.87 9.35 3.91
C PRO A 98 -8.56 8.11 3.05
N LEU A 99 -8.27 8.26 1.75
CA LEU A 99 -7.92 7.13 0.88
C LEU A 99 -6.57 6.52 1.25
N LEU A 100 -5.59 7.36 1.64
CA LEU A 100 -4.31 6.88 2.16
C LEU A 100 -4.48 6.16 3.50
N ALA A 101 -5.28 6.72 4.41
CA ALA A 101 -5.60 6.07 5.68
C ALA A 101 -6.33 4.73 5.47
N LEU A 102 -7.23 4.69 4.49
CA LEU A 102 -7.94 3.48 4.10
C LEU A 102 -6.99 2.42 3.52
N HIS A 103 -6.04 2.82 2.67
CA HIS A 103 -4.99 1.94 2.17
C HIS A 103 -4.21 1.30 3.33
N ALA A 104 -3.75 2.10 4.29
CA ALA A 104 -3.02 1.62 5.46
C ALA A 104 -3.89 0.67 6.31
N THR A 105 -5.16 1.01 6.50
CA THR A 105 -6.13 0.19 7.26
C THR A 105 -6.34 -1.17 6.58
N ILE A 106 -6.50 -1.20 5.26
CA ILE A 106 -6.64 -2.45 4.49
C ILE A 106 -5.34 -3.25 4.54
N ALA A 107 -4.18 -2.60 4.39
CA ALA A 107 -2.89 -3.27 4.42
C ALA A 107 -2.64 -3.96 5.77
N TRP A 108 -2.94 -3.28 6.87
CA TRP A 108 -2.71 -3.75 8.24
C TRP A 108 -3.78 -4.71 8.76
N PHE A 109 -5.05 -4.44 8.49
CA PHE A 109 -6.18 -5.14 9.12
C PHE A 109 -7.04 -5.95 8.13
N ASN A 110 -6.81 -5.81 6.82
CA ASN A 110 -7.65 -6.39 5.77
C ASN A 110 -9.14 -6.00 5.93
N TRP A 111 -9.40 -4.73 6.25
CA TRP A 111 -10.72 -4.14 6.44
C TRP A 111 -10.76 -2.71 5.87
N PRO A 112 -11.87 -2.25 5.26
CA PRO A 112 -13.15 -2.94 5.08
C PRO A 112 -13.15 -3.92 3.90
N LYS A 113 -13.80 -5.08 4.08
CA LYS A 113 -13.74 -6.22 3.15
C LYS A 113 -14.29 -5.93 1.75
N PHE A 114 -15.21 -4.97 1.61
CA PHE A 114 -15.77 -4.60 0.31
C PHE A 114 -14.76 -3.86 -0.58
N LEU A 115 -13.70 -3.27 0.00
CA LEU A 115 -12.62 -2.60 -0.73
C LEU A 115 -11.39 -3.48 -0.94
N VAL A 116 -11.45 -4.72 -0.47
CA VAL A 116 -10.41 -5.72 -0.67
C VAL A 116 -10.74 -6.53 -1.92
N PRO A 117 -9.76 -6.80 -2.81
CA PRO A 117 -9.91 -7.69 -3.96
C PRO A 117 -10.62 -9.00 -3.56
N PRO A 118 -11.63 -9.45 -4.32
CA PRO A 118 -12.47 -10.59 -3.92
C PRO A 118 -11.69 -11.84 -3.52
N HIS A 119 -10.63 -12.18 -4.26
CA HIS A 119 -9.80 -13.37 -4.02
C HIS A 119 -8.89 -13.26 -2.78
N ARG A 120 -8.75 -12.07 -2.17
CA ARG A 120 -7.90 -11.83 -0.98
C ARG A 120 -8.67 -11.51 0.29
N ARG A 121 -10.01 -11.53 0.24
CA ARG A 121 -10.87 -11.24 1.40
C ARG A 121 -10.67 -12.22 2.56
N GLY A 122 -10.24 -13.46 2.27
CA GLY A 122 -9.93 -14.48 3.26
C GLY A 122 -8.58 -14.31 3.96
N GLU A 123 -7.71 -13.41 3.48
CA GLU A 123 -6.39 -13.22 4.07
C GLU A 123 -6.45 -12.55 5.45
N THR A 124 -5.41 -12.75 6.24
CA THR A 124 -5.27 -12.06 7.52
C THR A 124 -4.49 -10.76 7.32
N GLY A 125 -4.83 -9.69 8.03
CA GLY A 125 -4.08 -8.44 7.99
C GLY A 125 -2.61 -8.62 8.40
N SER A 126 -1.71 -7.77 7.88
CA SER A 126 -0.27 -7.91 8.11
C SER A 126 0.11 -7.81 9.59
N VAL A 127 -0.62 -7.00 10.37
CA VAL A 127 -0.44 -6.91 11.83
C VAL A 127 -0.72 -8.25 12.49
N VAL A 128 -1.85 -8.90 12.16
CA VAL A 128 -2.21 -10.21 12.74
C VAL A 128 -1.23 -11.29 12.30
N GLY A 129 -0.78 -11.27 11.04
CA GLY A 129 0.25 -12.18 10.54
C GLY A 129 1.57 -12.04 11.30
N TRP A 130 2.01 -10.81 11.54
CA TRP A 130 3.20 -10.51 12.32
C TRP A 130 3.08 -10.97 13.79
N TRP A 131 1.91 -10.75 14.40
CA TRP A 131 1.65 -11.22 15.77
C TRP A 131 1.73 -12.75 15.87
N ARG A 132 1.14 -13.48 14.91
CA ARG A 132 1.24 -14.96 14.85
C ARG A 132 2.68 -15.42 14.67
N GLN A 133 3.42 -14.82 13.73
CA GLN A 133 4.83 -15.14 13.51
C GLN A 133 5.66 -14.94 14.79
N ARG A 134 5.41 -13.86 15.54
CA ARG A 134 6.07 -13.63 16.84
C ARG A 134 5.72 -14.68 17.89
N GLN A 135 4.48 -15.17 17.91
CA GLN A 135 4.08 -16.24 18.83
C GLN A 135 4.78 -17.55 18.48
N ASP A 136 4.87 -17.89 17.19
CA ASP A 136 5.52 -19.12 16.72
C ASP A 136 7.02 -19.13 17.05
N ILE A 137 7.72 -18.00 16.85
CA ILE A 137 9.14 -17.85 17.21
C ILE A 137 9.33 -18.01 18.74
N ARG A 138 8.43 -17.44 19.55
CA ARG A 138 8.52 -17.60 21.01
C ARG A 138 8.30 -19.05 21.44
N ALA A 139 7.39 -19.76 20.77
CA ALA A 139 7.13 -21.17 21.05
C ALA A 139 8.33 -22.04 20.66
N SER A 140 8.92 -21.82 19.48
CA SER A 140 10.07 -22.59 19.02
C SER A 140 11.32 -22.36 19.89
N LEU A 141 11.54 -21.13 20.36
CA LEU A 141 12.64 -20.83 21.30
C LEU A 141 12.44 -21.52 22.65
N LYS A 142 11.20 -21.58 23.17
CA LYS A 142 10.90 -22.30 24.42
C LYS A 142 11.13 -23.81 24.26
N GLU A 143 10.72 -24.37 23.12
CA GLU A 143 10.93 -25.79 22.80
C GLU A 143 12.42 -26.12 22.66
N ALA A 144 13.20 -25.26 21.99
CA ALA A 144 14.65 -25.42 21.88
C ALA A 144 15.33 -25.38 23.25
N ALA A 145 15.00 -24.39 24.09
CA ALA A 145 15.54 -24.28 25.44
C ALA A 145 15.23 -25.51 26.31
N ARG A 146 14.02 -26.08 26.17
CA ARG A 146 13.63 -27.31 26.88
C ARG A 146 14.47 -28.51 26.46
N ARG A 147 14.71 -28.68 25.15
CA ARG A 147 15.56 -29.76 24.62
C ARG A 147 16.99 -29.65 25.11
N ASP A 148 17.53 -28.44 25.21
CA ASP A 148 18.88 -28.21 25.72
C ASP A 148 18.99 -28.59 27.21
N THR A 149 17.99 -28.23 28.01
CA THR A 149 17.94 -28.65 29.43
C THR A 149 17.85 -30.17 29.58
N GLU A 150 16.97 -30.84 28.83
CA GLU A 150 16.78 -32.29 28.92
C GLU A 150 18.01 -33.06 28.38
N GLY A 151 18.65 -32.57 27.31
CA GLY A 151 19.88 -33.12 26.75
C GLY A 151 21.11 -32.93 27.63
N GLY A 152 21.19 -31.82 28.37
CA GLY A 152 22.24 -31.57 29.36
C GLY A 152 22.18 -32.55 30.54
N THR A 153 20.98 -32.82 31.06
CA THR A 153 20.79 -33.80 32.15
C THR A 153 21.20 -35.23 31.78
N ARG A 154 20.99 -35.67 30.54
CA ARG A 154 21.37 -37.03 30.10
C ARG A 154 22.87 -37.22 29.88
N ARG A 155 23.64 -36.15 29.71
CA ARG A 155 25.10 -36.23 29.58
C ARG A 155 25.82 -36.21 30.94
N ALA A 156 25.12 -35.81 32.00
CA ALA A 156 25.66 -35.72 33.35
C ALA A 156 25.42 -36.98 34.21
N SER A 157 24.59 -37.92 33.72
CA SER A 157 24.35 -39.25 34.29
C SER A 157 25.16 -40.32 33.57
#